data_AF-A0A7V4N100-F1
#
_entry.id   AF-A0A7V4N100-F1
#
_cell.length_a   1.000
_cell.length_b   1.000
_cell.length_c   1.000
_cell.angle_alpha   90.00
_cell.angle_beta   90.00
_cell.angle_gamma   90.00
#
_symmetry.space_group_name_H-M   'P 1'
#
loop_
_entity.id
_entity.type
_entity.pdbx_description
1 polymer ?
#
loop_
_entity_poly.entity_id
_entity_poly.type
_entity_poly.pdbx_seq_one_letter_code
_entity_poly.pdbx_strand_id
1 'polypeptide(L)' 'MGKVADTPENMAKCICGECPSKNHDDMGFYCAKGKSPMTVRRRGCVCGDCALWRDYKLTKGYYCAEGVTE' A
#
# COMPACT_ATOMS: atom_id res chain seq x y z
N MET A 1 3.16 -4.38 -13.78
CA MET A 1 4.21 -3.91 -12.83
C MET A 1 3.64 -2.79 -11.97
N GLY A 2 3.89 -2.78 -10.65
CA GLY A 2 3.45 -1.67 -9.81
C GLY A 2 4.11 -0.36 -10.23
N LYS A 3 3.36 0.75 -10.30
CA LYS A 3 3.93 2.07 -10.67
C LYS A 3 4.98 2.57 -9.67
N VAL A 4 4.96 2.07 -8.43
CA VAL A 4 5.87 2.50 -7.37
C VAL A 4 7.08 1.55 -7.28
N ALA A 5 8.29 2.11 -7.31
CA ALA A 5 9.51 1.34 -7.17
C ALA A 5 9.75 0.92 -5.71
N ASP A 6 10.17 -0.33 -5.48
CA ASP A 6 10.53 -0.82 -4.14
C ASP A 6 11.95 -0.36 -3.77
N THR A 7 12.06 0.88 -3.26
CA THR A 7 13.31 1.49 -2.81
C THR A 7 13.23 1.86 -1.33
N PRO A 8 14.37 1.93 -0.60
CA PRO A 8 14.38 2.36 0.80
C PRO A 8 13.75 3.73 1.02
N GLU A 9 13.98 4.66 0.09
CA GLU A 9 13.41 6.02 0.14
C GLU A 9 11.89 6.02 0.03
N ASN A 10 11.33 5.20 -0.86
CA ASN A 10 9.88 5.08 -0.97
C ASN A 10 9.29 4.33 0.23
N MET A 11 9.96 3.29 0.72
CA MET A 11 9.56 2.56 1.93
C MET A 11 9.48 3.50 3.14
N ALA A 12 10.42 4.44 3.28
CA ALA A 12 10.42 5.43 4.35
C ALA A 12 9.24 6.42 4.28
N LYS A 13 8.67 6.65 3.10
CA LYS A 13 7.46 7.48 2.90
C LYS A 13 6.15 6.72 3.07
N CYS A 14 6.21 5.39 3.19
CA CYS A 14 5.03 4.54 3.23
C CYS A 14 4.38 4.56 4.63
N ILE A 15 3.09 4.92 4.68
CA ILE A 15 2.29 4.94 5.92
C ILE A 15 1.37 3.72 6.07
N CYS A 16 1.59 2.64 5.32
CA CYS A 16 0.71 1.46 5.37
C CYS A 16 0.62 0.79 6.75
N GLY A 17 1.62 0.98 7.62
CA GLY A 17 1.62 0.44 8.98
C GLY A 17 0.52 1.02 9.87
N GLU A 18 0.08 2.25 9.60
CA GLU A 18 -0.98 2.94 10.35
C GLU A 18 -2.38 2.73 9.74
N CYS A 19 -2.47 1.96 8.65
CA CYS A 19 -3.73 1.75 7.95
C CYS A 19 -4.72 0.96 8.82
N PRO A 20 -5.99 1.39 8.97
CA PRO A 20 -6.97 0.65 9.77
C PRO A 20 -7.35 -0.70 9.16
N SER A 21 -7.05 -0.92 7.88
CA SER A 21 -7.17 -2.22 7.21
C SER A 21 -5.89 -3.06 7.23
N LYS A 22 -4.80 -2.58 7.86
CA LYS A 22 -3.57 -3.36 8.02
C LYS A 22 -3.89 -4.61 8.84
N ASN A 23 -3.55 -5.77 8.30
CA ASN A 23 -3.65 -7.04 9.01
C ASN A 23 -2.34 -7.34 9.73
N HIS A 24 -2.25 -8.52 10.34
CA HIS A 24 -1.11 -8.95 11.14
C HIS A 24 0.05 -9.54 10.31
N ASP A 25 0.12 -9.27 9.00
CA ASP A 25 1.31 -9.66 8.24
C ASP A 25 2.50 -8.73 8.56
N ASP A 26 3.71 -9.18 8.24
CA ASP A 26 4.93 -8.37 8.38
C ASP A 26 5.20 -7.50 7.13
N MET A 27 4.26 -7.49 6.17
CA MET A 27 4.40 -6.71 4.95
C MET A 27 3.90 -5.29 5.15
N GLY A 28 4.54 -4.37 4.44
CA GLY A 28 4.04 -3.02 4.22
C GLY A 28 4.24 -2.68 2.75
N PHE A 29 3.98 -1.42 2.40
CA PHE A 29 4.34 -0.91 1.09
C PHE A 29 3.73 -1.72 -0.08
N TYR A 30 2.46 -2.10 0.09
CA TYR A 30 1.74 -3.00 -0.83
C TYR A 30 1.58 -2.44 -2.25
N CYS A 31 1.66 -1.12 -2.43
CA CYS A 31 1.65 -0.48 -3.74
C CYS A 31 2.95 -0.67 -4.55
N ALA A 32 3.99 -1.26 -3.95
CA ALA A 32 5.20 -1.71 -4.63
C ALA A 32 5.38 -3.23 -4.52
N LYS A 33 5.14 -3.79 -3.33
CA LYS A 33 5.43 -5.20 -3.02
C LYS A 33 4.32 -6.18 -3.40
N GLY A 34 3.13 -5.69 -3.75
CA GLY A 34 1.96 -6.52 -4.05
C GLY A 34 1.01 -6.67 -2.85
N LYS A 35 -0.05 -7.46 -3.03
CA LYS A 35 -1.07 -7.68 -2.00
C LYS A 35 -0.54 -8.49 -0.83
N SER A 36 -1.19 -8.35 0.32
CA SER A 36 -0.95 -9.17 1.49
C SER A 36 -1.16 -10.67 1.19
N PRO A 37 -0.32 -11.57 1.73
CA PRO A 37 -0.57 -13.01 1.70
C PRO A 37 -1.69 -13.42 2.65
N MET A 38 -2.07 -12.55 3.60
CA MET A 38 -3.12 -12.78 4.56
C MET A 38 -4.42 -12.08 4.15
N THR A 39 -5.54 -12.53 4.72
CA THR A 39 -6.83 -11.89 4.48
C THR A 39 -6.84 -10.45 5.02
N VAL A 40 -7.34 -9.52 4.21
CA VAL A 40 -7.49 -8.10 4.58
C VAL A 40 -8.96 -7.78 4.78
N ARG A 41 -9.31 -7.26 5.96
CA ARG A 41 -10.65 -6.72 6.24
C ARG A 41 -10.65 -5.21 5.98
N ARG A 42 -11.50 -4.74 5.07
CA ARG A 42 -11.61 -3.32 4.73
C ARG A 42 -12.35 -2.56 5.83
N ARG A 43 -11.60 -1.79 6.63
CA ARG A 43 -12.10 -0.93 7.73
C ARG A 43 -11.86 0.57 7.48
N GLY A 44 -11.30 0.91 6.32
CA GLY A 44 -10.80 2.24 5.96
C GLY A 44 -9.41 2.15 5.31
N CYS A 45 -8.97 3.16 4.56
CA CYS A 45 -7.63 3.16 3.95
C CYS A 45 -7.06 4.58 3.95
N VAL A 46 -5.82 4.70 4.44
CA VAL A 46 -5.03 5.94 4.48
C VAL A 46 -4.26 6.17 3.18
N CYS A 47 -4.56 5.39 2.14
CA CYS A 47 -3.75 5.35 0.93
C CYS A 47 -3.78 6.70 0.21
N GLY A 48 -4.91 7.43 0.22
CA GLY A 48 -5.02 8.76 -0.39
C GLY A 48 -4.20 9.84 0.31
N ASP A 49 -3.87 9.65 1.59
CA ASP A 49 -3.02 10.55 2.38
C ASP A 49 -1.52 10.24 2.21
N CYS A 50 -1.19 9.07 1.66
CA CYS A 50 0.20 8.62 1.49
C CYS A 50 0.92 9.46 0.42
N ALA A 51 2.12 9.94 0.74
CA ALA A 51 2.95 10.70 -0.20
C ALA A 51 3.21 9.92 -1.50
N LEU A 52 3.46 8.61 -1.40
CA LEU A 52 3.66 7.74 -2.58
C LEU A 52 2.43 7.69 -3.49
N TRP A 53 1.23 7.77 -2.92
CA TRP A 53 0.01 7.76 -3.71
C TRP A 53 -0.07 9.00 -4.60
N ARG A 54 0.27 10.16 -4.03
CA ARG A 54 0.33 11.45 -4.74
C ARG A 54 1.47 11.51 -5.75
N ASP A 55 2.69 11.18 -5.32
CA ASP A 55 3.91 11.26 -6.13
C ASP A 55 3.81 10.37 -7.38
N TYR A 56 3.26 9.16 -7.23
CA TYR A 56 3.10 8.19 -8.32
C TYR A 56 1.73 8.23 -9.00
N LYS A 57 0.90 9.24 -8.67
CA LYS A 57 -0.45 9.45 -9.24
C LYS A 57 -1.28 8.17 -9.24
N LEU A 58 -1.23 7.46 -8.12
CA LEU A 58 -2.06 6.30 -7.88
C LEU A 58 -3.52 6.75 -7.82
N THR A 59 -4.44 5.88 -8.23
CA THR A 59 -5.88 6.20 -8.26
C THR A 59 -6.72 5.22 -7.45
N LYS A 60 -6.14 4.07 -7.08
CA LYS A 60 -6.80 3.03 -6.30
C LYS A 60 -6.38 3.14 -4.83
N GLY A 61 -7.21 2.58 -3.94
CA GLY A 61 -6.87 2.34 -2.54
C GLY A 61 -6.64 0.85 -2.31
N TYR A 62 -6.57 0.44 -1.04
CA TYR A 62 -6.62 -0.98 -0.64
C TYR A 62 -5.62 -1.89 -1.35
N TYR A 63 -4.42 -1.39 -1.67
CA TYR A 63 -3.33 -2.19 -2.26
C TYR A 63 -2.97 -3.42 -1.42
N CYS A 64 -3.17 -3.37 -0.11
CA CYS A 64 -3.02 -4.53 0.77
C CYS A 64 -3.97 -5.68 0.41
N ALA A 65 -5.18 -5.41 -0.07
CA ALA A 65 -6.16 -6.42 -0.45
C ALA A 65 -6.07 -6.80 -1.93
N GLU A 66 -5.93 -5.79 -2.80
CA GLU A 66 -6.10 -5.97 -4.25
C GLU A 66 -4.77 -6.05 -5.00
N GLY A 67 -3.68 -5.59 -4.39
CA GLY A 67 -2.41 -5.39 -5.06
C GLY A 67 -2.50 -4.26 -6.09
N VAL A 68 -1.40 -4.01 -6.80
CA VAL A 68 -1.41 -3.07 -7.92
C VAL A 68 -1.90 -3.80 -9.16
N THR A 69 -3.21 -3.81 -9.37
CA THR A 69 -3.77 -4.21 -10.66
C THR A 69 -3.67 -3.01 -11.59
N GLU A 70 -3.06 -3.21 -12.76
CA GLU A 70 -3.02 -2.22 -13.84
C GLU A 70 -4.45 -1.88 -14.32
#